data_AF-X1H782-F1
#
_entry.id   AF-X1H782-F1
#
_cell.length_a   1.000
_cell.length_b   1.000
_cell.length_c   1.000
_cell.angle_alpha   90.00
_cell.angle_beta   90.00
_cell.angle_gamma   90.00
#
_symmetry.space_group_name_H-M   'P 1'
#
loop_
_entity.id
_entity.type
_entity.pdbx_description
1 polymer ?
#
loop_
_entity_poly.entity_id
_entity_poly.type
_entity_poly.pdbx_seq_one_letter_code
_entity_poly.pdbx_strand_id
1 'polypeptide(L)'
;MSSQKVFQTICGFCHVNCGMEVYLKDGVIEKIKGNPKHPANRGKLCIKGTAIKELVYSPNRLKYPLKKTSSGFEEISWEEALERIASRLTEIKDKYGPHTLVRYSGAPVTEENRDGFNQFLAAYGSPNYTSPGHLCSMPRRLALDL
;
A
#
# COMPACT_ATOMS: atom_id res chain seq x y z
N MET A 1 2.45 30.67 18.45
CA MET A 1 3.06 29.53 19.19
C MET A 1 2.88 28.29 18.32
N SER A 2 3.97 27.63 17.94
CA SER A 2 3.93 26.41 17.10
C SER A 2 3.31 25.25 17.90
N SER A 3 2.25 24.62 17.38
CA SER A 3 1.59 23.51 18.07
C SER A 3 2.24 22.19 17.66
N GLN A 4 2.93 21.54 18.60
CA GLN A 4 3.42 20.17 18.41
C GLN A 4 2.30 19.18 18.74
N LYS A 5 2.04 18.23 17.84
CA LYS A 5 1.07 17.15 18.03
C LYS A 5 1.77 15.80 17.89
N VAL A 6 1.34 14.81 18.67
CA VAL A 6 1.88 13.45 18.62
C VAL A 6 0.78 12.50 18.18
N PHE A 7 1.05 11.72 17.13
CA PHE A 7 0.14 10.70 16.61
C PHE A 7 0.75 9.32 16.76
N GLN A 8 -0.06 8.35 17.16
CA GLN A 8 0.34 6.95 17.19
C GLN A 8 -0.05 6.27 15.89
N THR A 9 0.87 5.49 15.32
CA THR A 9 0.65 4.72 14.10
C THR A 9 1.56 3.49 14.06
N ILE A 10 1.48 2.72 12.99
CA ILE A 10 2.21 1.46 12.79
C ILE A 10 3.21 1.60 11.64
N CYS A 11 4.39 1.01 11.81
CA CYS A 11 5.40 0.90 10.76
C CYS A 11 4.97 -0.14 9.72
N GLY A 12 4.75 0.30 8.48
CA GLY A 12 4.35 -0.56 7.36
C GLY A 12 5.52 -1.02 6.48
N PHE A 13 6.69 -1.39 7.03
CA PHE A 13 7.82 -1.88 6.21
C PHE A 13 7.98 -3.40 6.23
N CYS A 14 7.85 -4.04 7.39
CA CYS A 14 7.95 -5.49 7.53
C CYS A 14 6.84 -6.01 8.43
N HIS A 15 6.70 -7.33 8.51
CA HIS A 15 5.62 -7.99 9.23
C HIS A 15 5.65 -7.83 10.76
N VAL A 16 6.66 -7.16 11.34
CA VAL A 16 6.69 -6.87 12.78
C VAL A 16 5.67 -5.80 13.17
N ASN A 17 5.32 -4.90 12.24
CA ASN A 17 4.33 -3.84 12.47
C ASN A 17 4.62 -3.05 13.76
N CYS A 18 5.86 -2.57 13.91
CA CYS A 18 6.27 -1.82 15.09
C CYS A 18 5.37 -0.59 15.33
N GLY A 19 4.92 -0.37 16.56
CA GLY A 19 4.21 0.85 16.92
C GLY A 19 5.15 2.05 16.99
N MET A 20 4.67 3.19 16.52
CA MET A 20 5.44 4.43 16.40
C MET A 20 4.65 5.63 16.92
N GLU A 21 5.39 6.64 17.37
CA GLU A 21 4.91 7.98 17.69
C GLU A 21 5.50 8.96 16.65
N VAL A 22 4.62 9.66 15.95
CA VAL A 22 4.95 10.66 14.94
C VAL A 22 4.70 12.04 15.53
N TYR A 23 5.75 12.81 15.68
CA TYR A 23 5.72 14.18 16.18
C TYR A 23 5.59 15.12 15.00
N LEU A 24 4.43 15.78 14.90
CA LEU A 24 4.16 16.81 13.91
C LEU A 24 4.34 18.19 14.53
N LYS A 25 5.03 19.07 13.81
CA LYS A 25 5.15 20.49 14.12
C LYS A 25 4.69 21.27 12.91
N ASP A 26 3.66 22.10 13.08
CA ASP A 26 3.08 22.90 11.99
C ASP A 26 2.72 22.06 10.74
N GLY A 27 2.20 20.85 10.96
CA GLY A 27 1.80 19.92 9.88
C GLY A 27 2.94 19.11 9.26
N VAL A 28 4.19 19.33 9.67
CA VAL A 28 5.37 18.63 9.14
C VAL A 28 5.91 17.62 10.16
N ILE A 29 6.33 16.45 9.69
CA ILE A 29 6.98 15.44 10.53
C ILE A 29 8.32 16.00 11.00
N GLU A 30 8.41 16.29 12.29
CA GLU A 30 9.63 16.71 12.95
C GLU A 30 10.45 15.47 13.35
N LYS A 31 9.79 14.48 13.94
CA LYS A 31 10.45 13.29 14.52
C LYS A 31 9.54 12.06 14.50
N ILE A 32 10.15 10.88 14.41
CA ILE A 32 9.50 9.58 14.57
C ILE A 32 10.26 8.79 15.65
N LYS A 33 9.53 8.20 16.60
CA LYS A 33 10.07 7.30 17.64
C LYS A 33 9.25 6.01 17.71
N GLY A 34 9.81 4.95 18.29
CA GLY A 34 9.02 3.78 18.65
C GLY A 34 8.08 4.10 19.82
N ASN A 35 6.86 3.60 19.78
CA ASN A 35 5.89 3.72 20.86
C ASN A 35 6.28 2.79 22.03
N PRO A 36 6.62 3.31 23.23
CA PRO A 36 7.00 2.50 24.38
C PRO A 36 5.91 1.52 24.84
N LYS A 37 4.65 1.87 24.60
CA LYS A 37 3.48 1.08 25.01
C LYS A 37 3.13 -0.03 24.01
N HIS A 38 3.72 -0.04 22.81
CA HIS A 38 3.36 -1.01 21.79
C HIS A 38 4.01 -2.38 22.09
N PRO A 39 3.23 -3.48 22.14
CA PRO A 39 3.72 -4.76 22.64
C PRO A 39 4.82 -5.38 21.77
N ALA A 40 4.76 -5.18 20.45
CA ALA A 40 5.68 -5.80 19.50
C ALA A 40 7.12 -5.29 19.62
N ASN A 41 7.31 -4.01 19.92
CA ASN A 41 8.61 -3.34 19.86
C ASN A 41 9.01 -2.58 21.13
N ARG A 42 8.08 -2.32 22.06
CA ARG A 42 8.36 -1.71 23.38
C ARG A 42 9.25 -0.47 23.29
N GLY A 43 8.94 0.42 22.34
CA GLY A 43 9.68 1.66 22.10
C GLY A 43 10.90 1.55 21.18
N LYS A 44 11.37 0.34 20.86
CA LYS A 44 12.47 0.13 19.92
C LYS A 44 12.00 0.39 18.48
N LEU A 45 12.84 1.00 17.66
CA LEU A 45 12.56 1.22 16.24
C LEU A 45 13.86 1.11 15.44
N CYS A 46 13.84 0.37 14.33
CA CYS A 46 15.01 0.24 13.46
C CYS A 46 15.15 1.44 12.51
N ILE A 47 16.28 1.54 11.82
CA ILE A 47 16.60 2.65 10.90
C ILE A 47 15.52 2.90 9.83
N LYS A 48 14.88 1.83 9.33
CA LYS A 48 13.79 1.95 8.34
C LYS A 48 12.62 2.76 8.89
N GLY A 49 12.22 2.49 10.15
CA GLY A 49 11.09 3.18 10.77
C GLY A 49 11.38 4.65 11.04
N THR A 50 12.61 4.98 11.46
CA THR A 50 13.02 6.37 11.67
C THR A 50 13.16 7.15 10.36
N ALA A 51 13.48 6.47 9.25
CA ALA A 51 13.64 7.06 7.92
C ALA A 51 12.32 7.28 7.15
N ILE A 52 11.14 6.94 7.71
CA ILE A 52 9.84 7.11 7.03
C ILE A 52 9.62 8.55 6.55
N LYS A 53 10.15 9.54 7.27
CA LYS A 53 10.08 10.95 6.87
C LYS A 53 10.65 11.19 5.46
N GLU A 54 11.72 10.50 5.10
CA GLU A 54 12.37 10.61 3.77
C GLU A 54 11.49 10.03 2.67
N LEU A 55 10.73 8.97 2.97
CA LEU A 55 9.76 8.39 2.03
C LEU A 55 8.55 9.31 1.82
N VAL A 56 8.00 9.87 2.90
CA VAL A 56 6.82 10.75 2.85
C VAL A 56 7.10 12.03 2.05
N TYR A 57 8.30 12.60 2.24
CA TYR A 57 8.72 13.85 1.60
C TYR A 57 9.67 13.63 0.42
N SER A 58 9.77 12.42 -0.11
CA SER A 58 10.62 12.15 -1.26
C SER A 58 10.25 13.06 -2.44
N PRO A 59 11.22 13.74 -3.08
CA PRO A 59 10.94 14.53 -4.28
C PRO A 59 10.46 13.66 -5.46
N ASN A 60 10.73 12.35 -5.41
CA ASN A 60 10.34 11.39 -6.44
C ASN A 60 8.94 10.79 -6.22
N ARG A 61 8.23 11.19 -5.17
CA ARG A 61 6.90 10.66 -4.87
C ARG A 61 5.89 11.15 -5.92
N LEU A 62 5.24 10.22 -6.61
CA LEU A 62 4.12 10.53 -7.49
C LEU A 62 2.96 11.15 -6.71
N LYS A 63 2.44 12.27 -7.22
CA LYS A 63 1.33 13.02 -6.63
C LYS A 63 0.05 12.95 -7.47
N TYR A 64 0.18 12.61 -8.74
CA TYR A 64 -0.91 12.54 -9.71
C TYR A 64 -0.85 11.22 -10.48
N PRO A 65 -2.00 10.74 -10.98
CA PRO A 65 -2.02 9.65 -11.94
C PRO A 65 -1.23 9.97 -13.21
N LEU A 66 -0.58 8.96 -13.78
CA LEU A 66 0.21 9.08 -14.99
C LEU A 66 -0.33 8.15 -16.08
N LYS A 67 -0.49 8.67 -17.30
CA LYS A 67 -0.84 7.91 -18.49
C LYS A 67 0.41 7.68 -19.34
N LYS A 68 0.64 6.43 -19.73
CA LYS A 68 1.73 6.07 -20.65
C LYS A 68 1.38 6.49 -22.08
N THR A 69 2.31 7.14 -22.75
CA THR A 69 2.25 7.55 -24.16
C THR A 69 3.42 6.94 -24.95
N SER A 70 3.49 7.21 -26.25
CA SER A 70 4.64 6.82 -27.07
C SER A 70 5.94 7.55 -26.68
N SER A 71 5.84 8.74 -26.08
CA SER A 71 6.97 9.59 -25.69
C SER A 71 7.31 9.52 -24.19
N GLY A 72 6.52 8.82 -23.37
CA GLY A 72 6.79 8.68 -21.94
C GLY A 72 5.52 8.58 -21.11
N PHE A 73 5.42 9.44 -20.08
CA PHE A 73 4.27 9.53 -19.20
C PHE A 73 3.78 10.97 -19.12
N GLU A 74 2.46 11.14 -19.12
CA GLU A 74 1.80 12.43 -18.91
C GLU A 74 0.89 12.38 -17.69
N GLU A 75 0.83 13.49 -16.95
CA GLU A 75 -0.10 13.63 -15.83
C GLU A 75 -1.54 13.75 -16.33
N ILE A 76 -2.46 13.06 -15.67
CA ILE A 76 -3.90 13.11 -15.95
C ILE A 76 -4.69 13.27 -14.64
N SER A 77 -5.95 13.69 -14.73
CA SER A 77 -6.80 13.80 -13.54
C SER A 77 -7.19 12.42 -13.00
N TRP A 78 -7.66 12.38 -11.74
CA TRP A 78 -8.19 11.16 -11.15
C TRP A 78 -9.46 10.69 -11.86
N GLU A 79 -10.33 11.62 -12.27
CA GLU A 79 -11.55 11.32 -13.02
C GLU A 79 -11.21 10.67 -14.37
N GLU A 80 -10.28 11.24 -15.14
CA GLU A 80 -9.85 10.64 -16.41
C GLU A 80 -9.21 9.27 -16.16
N ALA A 81 -8.35 9.13 -15.15
CA ALA A 81 -7.66 7.88 -14.87
C ALA A 81 -8.66 6.75 -14.55
N LEU A 82 -9.62 7.03 -13.67
CA LEU A 82 -10.62 6.05 -13.23
C LEU A 82 -11.58 5.70 -14.37
N GLU A 83 -12.07 6.68 -15.13
CA GLU A 83 -12.97 6.46 -16.27
C GLU A 83 -12.31 5.56 -17.32
N ARG A 84 -11.07 5.84 -17.67
CA ARG A 84 -10.31 5.03 -18.64
C ARG A 84 -10.10 3.60 -18.17
N ILE A 85 -9.76 3.41 -16.89
CA ILE A 85 -9.57 2.06 -16.31
C ILE A 85 -10.90 1.30 -16.30
N ALA A 86 -11.97 1.94 -15.81
CA ALA A 86 -13.29 1.32 -15.74
C ALA A 86 -13.82 0.93 -17.13
N SER A 87 -13.80 1.86 -18.08
CA SER A 87 -14.19 1.61 -19.47
C SER A 87 -13.41 0.43 -20.06
N ARG A 88 -12.09 0.41 -19.90
CA ARG A 88 -11.26 -0.65 -20.46
C ARG A 88 -11.50 -2.02 -19.80
N LEU A 89 -11.71 -2.04 -18.49
CA LEU A 89 -12.04 -3.27 -17.78
C LEU A 89 -13.39 -3.83 -18.22
N THR A 90 -14.40 -2.98 -18.42
CA THR A 90 -15.71 -3.38 -18.97
C THR A 90 -15.57 -3.97 -20.37
N GLU A 91 -14.87 -3.29 -21.28
CA GLU A 91 -14.63 -3.81 -22.64
C GLU A 91 -13.94 -5.18 -22.64
N ILE A 92 -12.92 -5.35 -21.79
CA ILE A 92 -12.17 -6.61 -21.69
C ILE A 92 -13.09 -7.72 -21.14
N LYS A 93 -13.88 -7.41 -20.10
CA LYS A 93 -14.84 -8.35 -19.52
C LYS A 93 -15.87 -8.80 -20.54
N ASP A 94 -16.45 -7.86 -21.30
CA ASP A 94 -17.50 -8.18 -22.28
C ASP A 94 -16.96 -9.01 -23.44
N LYS A 95 -15.71 -8.74 -23.87
CA LYS A 95 -15.11 -9.41 -25.02
C LYS A 95 -14.49 -10.77 -24.69
N TYR A 96 -13.89 -10.92 -23.51
CA TYR A 96 -13.04 -12.07 -23.17
C TYR A 96 -13.43 -12.77 -21.87
N GLY A 97 -14.43 -12.25 -21.15
CA GLY A 97 -14.86 -12.76 -19.86
C GLY A 97 -14.02 -12.22 -18.69
N PRO A 98 -14.56 -12.29 -17.46
CA PRO A 98 -13.94 -11.66 -16.29
C PRO A 98 -12.65 -12.34 -15.83
N HIS A 99 -12.44 -13.62 -16.17
CA HIS A 99 -11.22 -14.38 -15.85
C HIS A 99 -9.93 -13.83 -16.47
N THR A 100 -10.03 -12.82 -17.35
CA THR A 100 -8.87 -12.14 -17.93
C THR A 100 -8.16 -11.18 -16.97
N LEU A 101 -8.82 -10.74 -15.90
CA LEU A 101 -8.23 -9.84 -14.92
C LEU A 101 -7.51 -10.63 -13.84
N VAL A 102 -6.24 -10.33 -13.59
CA VAL A 102 -5.49 -10.84 -12.44
C VAL A 102 -5.12 -9.68 -11.52
N ARG A 103 -5.37 -9.84 -10.22
CA ARG A 103 -4.80 -8.93 -9.21
C ARG A 103 -3.50 -9.49 -8.68
N TYR A 104 -2.44 -8.69 -8.72
CA TYR A 104 -1.22 -8.91 -7.94
C TYR A 104 -1.18 -7.90 -6.79
N SER A 105 -1.21 -8.38 -5.55
CA SER A 105 -1.10 -7.52 -4.36
C SER A 105 0.34 -7.45 -3.88
N GLY A 106 0.91 -6.26 -3.68
CA GLY A 106 2.20 -6.10 -3.00
C GLY A 106 2.15 -6.47 -1.50
N ALA A 107 3.25 -6.20 -0.78
CA ALA A 107 3.31 -6.29 0.67
C ALA A 107 4.18 -5.15 1.27
N PRO A 108 3.77 -4.54 2.40
CA PRO A 108 2.54 -4.83 3.13
C PRO A 108 1.32 -4.13 2.51
N VAL A 109 0.16 -4.75 2.69
CA VAL A 109 -1.14 -4.21 2.30
C VAL A 109 -2.02 -4.27 3.53
N THR A 110 -2.70 -3.16 3.83
CA THR A 110 -3.64 -3.10 4.96
C THR A 110 -4.83 -4.01 4.70
N GLU A 111 -5.53 -4.42 5.75
CA GLU A 111 -6.67 -5.33 5.61
C GLU A 111 -7.80 -4.69 4.80
N GLU A 112 -8.04 -3.39 4.98
CA GLU A 112 -9.05 -2.63 4.25
C GLU A 112 -8.77 -2.63 2.76
N ASN A 113 -7.50 -2.43 2.37
CA ASN A 113 -7.09 -2.50 0.98
C ASN A 113 -7.22 -3.94 0.44
N ARG A 114 -6.83 -4.96 1.23
CA ARG A 114 -6.96 -6.36 0.81
C ARG A 114 -8.42 -6.70 0.51
N ASP A 115 -9.30 -6.37 1.44
CA ASP A 115 -10.69 -6.78 1.43
C ASP A 115 -11.51 -5.98 0.40
N GLY A 116 -11.26 -4.67 0.28
CA GLY A 116 -11.88 -3.84 -0.76
C GLY A 116 -11.57 -4.34 -2.17
N PHE A 117 -10.32 -4.72 -2.44
CA PHE A 117 -9.97 -5.31 -3.74
C PHE A 117 -10.52 -6.73 -3.94
N ASN A 118 -10.69 -7.51 -2.88
CA ASN A 118 -11.32 -8.83 -2.99
C ASN A 118 -12.81 -8.69 -3.32
N GLN A 119 -13.50 -7.74 -2.70
CA GLN A 119 -14.88 -7.40 -3.04
C GLN A 119 -15.00 -6.92 -4.49
N PHE A 120 -14.07 -6.05 -4.94
CA PHE A 120 -14.01 -5.63 -6.32
C PHE A 120 -13.85 -6.80 -7.29
N LEU A 121 -12.91 -7.74 -7.04
CA LEU A 121 -12.73 -8.92 -7.88
C LEU A 121 -13.96 -9.82 -7.91
N ALA A 122 -14.61 -10.01 -6.75
CA ALA A 122 -15.85 -10.79 -6.66
C ALA A 122 -16.97 -10.15 -7.49
N ALA A 123 -17.15 -8.82 -7.40
CA ALA A 123 -18.12 -8.08 -8.20
C ALA A 123 -17.77 -8.07 -9.70
N TYR A 124 -16.49 -7.96 -10.03
CA TYR A 124 -16.00 -8.06 -11.40
C TYR A 124 -16.19 -9.47 -11.96
N GLY A 125 -16.14 -10.51 -11.11
CA GLY A 125 -16.29 -11.91 -11.46
C GLY A 125 -14.98 -12.63 -11.74
N SER A 126 -13.83 -12.07 -11.35
CA SER A 126 -12.53 -12.72 -11.52
C SER A 126 -12.09 -13.43 -10.23
N PRO A 127 -11.80 -14.74 -10.27
CA PRO A 127 -11.21 -15.45 -9.14
C PRO A 127 -9.68 -15.26 -9.05
N ASN A 128 -9.07 -14.56 -10.02
CA ASN A 128 -7.62 -14.58 -10.18
C ASN A 128 -6.93 -13.55 -9.29
N TYR A 129 -6.34 -14.05 -8.20
CA TYR A 129 -5.57 -13.29 -7.24
C TYR A 129 -4.22 -13.95 -6.97
N THR A 130 -3.17 -13.14 -6.89
CA THR A 130 -1.83 -13.56 -6.50
C THR A 130 -1.14 -12.51 -5.62
N SER A 131 -0.13 -12.94 -4.87
CA SER A 131 0.63 -12.12 -3.93
C SER A 131 2.05 -12.66 -3.71
N PRO A 132 3.00 -11.85 -3.19
CA PRO A 132 4.34 -12.28 -2.82
C PRO A 132 4.39 -13.48 -1.87
N GLY A 133 3.26 -13.83 -1.22
CA GLY A 133 3.17 -14.99 -0.33
C GLY A 133 3.68 -16.27 -0.97
N HIS A 134 3.39 -16.51 -2.26
CA HIS A 134 3.82 -17.71 -2.97
C HIS A 134 5.34 -17.79 -3.19
N LEU A 135 6.06 -16.65 -3.17
CA LEU A 135 7.53 -16.61 -3.23
C LEU A 135 8.17 -16.55 -1.84
N CYS A 136 7.45 -16.04 -0.84
CA CYS A 136 8.01 -15.72 0.46
C CYS A 136 7.63 -16.76 1.53
N SER A 137 6.46 -16.61 2.15
CA SER A 137 6.15 -17.37 3.38
C SER A 137 5.29 -18.61 3.16
N MET A 138 4.55 -18.72 2.05
CA MET A 138 3.62 -19.83 1.83
C MET A 138 4.33 -21.18 1.66
N PRO A 139 5.42 -21.32 0.87
CA PRO A 139 6.12 -22.60 0.77
C PRO A 139 6.62 -23.10 2.13
N ARG A 140 7.15 -22.17 2.96
CA ARG A 140 7.61 -22.49 4.32
C ARG A 140 6.45 -22.93 5.23
N ARG A 141 5.31 -22.24 5.20
CA ARG A 141 4.14 -22.61 6.03
C ARG A 141 3.62 -23.99 5.66
N LEU A 142 3.43 -24.25 4.37
CA LEU A 142 2.98 -25.55 3.87
C LEU A 142 3.91 -26.69 4.32
N ALA A 143 5.22 -26.47 4.30
CA ALA A 143 6.19 -27.48 4.74
C ALA A 143 6.21 -27.73 6.26
N LEU A 144 5.67 -26.80 7.07
CA LEU A 144 5.58 -26.94 8.53
C LEU A 144 4.20 -27.41 9.02
N ASP A 145 3.17 -27.28 8.17
CA ASP A 145 1.79 -27.71 8.45
C ASP A 145 1.51 -29.15 7.94
N LEU A 146 2.48 -29.79 7.26
CA LEU A 146 2.49 -31.19 6.82
C LEU A 146 3.40 -32.04 7.72
#